data_AF-A0A815FGZ5-F1
#
_entry.id   AF-A0A815FGZ5-F1
#
_cell.length_a   1.000
_cell.length_b   1.000
_cell.length_c   1.000
_cell.angle_alpha   90.00
_cell.angle_beta   90.00
_cell.angle_gamma   90.00
#
_symmetry.space_group_name_H-M   'P 1'
#
loop_
_entity.id
_entity.type
_entity.pdbx_description
1 polymer ?
#
loop_
_entity_poly.entity_id
_entity_poly.type
_entity_poly.pdbx_seq_one_letter_code
_entity_poly.pdbx_strand_id
1 'polypeptide(L)'
;MENEAELEIWAGPLSDGSQAVLLFNRVDSGSEPITVKWSDIGFPINQSDVVRDLWARKDLGTFTGSYTSPNIDHHAVMMLKITLTNEGTSPGV
;
A
#
# COMPACT_ATOMS: atom_id res chain seq x y z
N MET A 1 -23.19 17.66 -4.84
CA MET A 1 -22.88 16.45 -4.06
C MET A 1 -21.55 15.98 -4.59
N GLU A 2 -20.51 15.95 -3.76
CA GLU A 2 -19.25 15.30 -4.15
C GLU A 2 -19.54 13.82 -4.33
N ASN A 3 -19.15 13.27 -5.48
CA ASN A 3 -19.14 11.82 -5.68
C ASN A 3 -17.92 11.31 -4.90
N GLU A 4 -18.14 10.74 -3.73
CA GLU A 4 -17.09 10.05 -2.99
C GLU A 4 -16.62 8.84 -3.81
N ALA A 5 -15.30 8.66 -3.93
CA ALA A 5 -14.77 7.50 -4.64
C ALA A 5 -15.04 6.22 -3.84
N GLU A 6 -15.51 5.17 -4.51
CA GLU A 6 -15.82 3.90 -3.86
C GLU A 6 -14.56 3.11 -3.47
N LEU A 7 -13.43 3.39 -4.10
CA LEU A 7 -12.13 2.83 -3.74
C LEU A 7 -11.23 3.95 -3.23
N GLU A 8 -10.72 3.78 -2.02
CA GLU A 8 -9.91 4.79 -1.36
C GLU A 8 -8.52 4.27 -1.02
N ILE A 9 -7.55 5.18 -1.12
CA ILE A 9 -6.18 4.97 -0.71
C ILE A 9 -5.83 6.11 0.24
N TRP A 10 -5.53 5.77 1.48
CA TRP A 10 -5.05 6.71 2.48
C TRP A 10 -3.60 6.41 2.78
N ALA A 11 -2.75 7.42 2.87
CA ALA A 11 -1.34 7.23 3.19
C ALA A 11 -0.87 8.25 4.23
N GLY A 12 0.04 7.82 5.11
CA GLY A 12 0.63 8.68 6.13
C GLY A 12 2.02 8.22 6.54
N PRO A 13 2.96 9.16 6.77
CA PRO A 13 4.35 8.82 7.08
C PRO A 13 4.48 8.19 8.45
N LEU A 14 5.39 7.22 8.54
CA LEU A 14 5.85 6.63 9.79
C LEU A 14 7.20 7.23 10.19
N SER A 15 7.55 7.09 11.47
CA SER A 15 8.78 7.68 12.04
C SER A 15 10.07 7.12 11.45
N ASP A 16 10.04 5.94 10.84
CA ASP A 16 11.19 5.29 10.21
C ASP A 16 11.34 5.62 8.72
N GLY A 17 10.54 6.56 8.19
CA GLY A 17 10.57 6.96 6.79
C GLY A 17 9.78 6.05 5.85
N SER A 18 9.15 4.99 6.37
CA SER A 18 8.17 4.21 5.62
C SER A 18 6.80 4.91 5.55
N GLN A 19 5.92 4.43 4.68
CA GLN A 19 4.53 4.87 4.59
C GLN A 19 3.59 3.81 5.14
N ALA A 20 2.65 4.21 6.00
CA ALA A 20 1.46 3.44 6.29
C ALA A 20 0.43 3.72 5.19
N VAL A 21 -0.11 2.67 4.57
CA VAL A 21 -1.11 2.78 3.50
C VAL A 21 -2.34 1.97 3.87
N LEU A 22 -3.52 2.57 3.79
CA LEU A 22 -4.81 1.92 3.94
C LEU A 22 -5.48 1.82 2.57
N LEU A 23 -5.84 0.61 2.18
CA LEU A 23 -6.67 0.34 1.01
C LEU A 23 -8.08 0.04 1.50
N PHE A 24 -9.08 0.80 1.04
CA PHE A 24 -10.46 0.65 1.50
C PHE A 24 -11.40 0.48 0.32
N ASN A 25 -12.10 -0.66 0.28
CA ASN A 25 -13.17 -0.90 -0.67
C ASN A 25 -14.52 -0.53 -0.05
N ARG A 26 -15.13 0.55 -0.53
CA ARG A 26 -16.43 1.09 -0.09
C ARG A 26 -17.60 0.68 -0.97
N VAL A 27 -17.37 -0.14 -2.00
CA VAL A 27 -18.47 -0.68 -2.82
C VAL A 27 -19.40 -1.53 -1.95
N ASP A 28 -20.67 -1.62 -2.33
CA ASP A 28 -21.67 -2.39 -1.57
C ASP A 28 -21.60 -3.91 -1.80
N SER A 29 -20.88 -4.38 -2.82
CA SER A 29 -20.78 -5.80 -3.15
C SER A 29 -19.58 -6.15 -4.03
N GLY A 30 -19.13 -7.41 -3.95
CA GLY A 30 -18.02 -7.90 -4.75
C GLY A 30 -16.67 -7.67 -4.07
N SER A 31 -15.60 -7.83 -4.86
CA SER A 31 -14.23 -7.65 -4.40
C SER A 31 -13.46 -6.92 -5.50
N GLU A 32 -12.70 -5.91 -5.11
CA GLU A 32 -12.05 -5.01 -6.06
C GLU A 32 -10.53 -5.01 -5.88
N PRO A 33 -9.76 -4.93 -6.98
CA PRO A 33 -8.33 -4.69 -6.90
C PRO A 33 -8.07 -3.21 -6.58
N ILE A 34 -7.22 -2.94 -5.59
CA ILE A 34 -6.79 -1.56 -5.28
C ILE A 34 -5.28 -1.47 -5.49
N THR A 35 -4.86 -0.47 -6.28
CA THR A 35 -3.46 -0.23 -6.62
C THR A 35 -2.96 1.06 -5.99
N VAL A 36 -1.98 0.95 -5.10
CA VAL A 36 -1.22 2.11 -4.62
C VAL A 36 0.02 2.31 -5.49
N LYS A 37 0.20 3.54 -6.01
CA LYS A 37 1.39 3.93 -6.77
C LYS A 37 2.34 4.72 -5.88
N TRP A 38 3.63 4.58 -6.14
CA TRP A 38 4.66 5.22 -5.32
C TRP A 38 4.58 6.74 -5.43
N SER A 39 4.23 7.25 -6.62
CA SER A 39 3.95 8.67 -6.86
C SER A 39 2.91 9.25 -5.93
N ASP A 40 1.92 8.46 -5.53
CA ASP A 40 0.76 8.92 -4.76
C ASP A 40 1.08 9.00 -3.27
N ILE A 41 2.13 8.29 -2.85
CA ILE A 41 2.62 8.24 -1.46
C ILE A 41 3.99 8.91 -1.32
N GLY A 42 4.42 9.73 -2.28
CA GLY A 42 5.65 10.50 -2.21
C GLY A 42 6.94 9.68 -2.34
N PHE A 43 6.86 8.47 -2.89
CA PHE A 43 8.01 7.61 -3.17
C PHE A 43 8.46 7.75 -4.64
N PRO A 44 9.74 7.51 -4.97
CA PRO A 44 10.22 7.54 -6.35
C PRO A 44 9.55 6.48 -7.23
N ILE A 45 9.11 6.87 -8.43
CA ILE A 45 8.29 6.03 -9.33
C ILE A 45 8.95 4.75 -9.85
N ASN A 46 10.29 4.68 -9.84
CA ASN A 46 11.05 3.55 -10.38
C ASN A 46 11.79 2.78 -9.29
N GLN A 47 11.47 3.01 -8.01
CA GLN A 47 12.12 2.35 -6.90
C GLN A 47 11.44 1.02 -6.59
N SER A 48 12.25 0.04 -6.23
CA SER A 48 11.82 -1.26 -5.70
C SER A 48 11.73 -1.15 -4.18
N ASP A 49 10.52 -1.29 -3.63
CA ASP A 49 10.24 -1.11 -2.20
C ASP A 49 9.54 -2.32 -1.59
N VAL A 50 9.79 -2.55 -0.29
CA VAL A 50 9.22 -3.69 0.43
C VAL A 50 7.81 -3.36 0.89
N VAL A 51 6.87 -4.24 0.56
CA VAL A 51 5.47 -4.14 0.98
C VAL A 51 5.17 -5.22 2.02
N ARG A 52 4.63 -4.79 3.16
CA ARG A 52 4.23 -5.67 4.27
C ARG A 52 2.75 -5.46 4.61
N ASP A 53 2.01 -6.55 4.73
CA ASP A 53 0.68 -6.57 5.36
C ASP A 53 0.85 -6.52 6.89
N LEU A 54 0.31 -5.47 7.51
CA LEU A 54 0.43 -5.26 8.95
C LEU A 54 -0.54 -6.14 9.76
N TRP A 55 -1.71 -6.49 9.22
CA TRP A 55 -2.67 -7.35 9.91
C TRP A 55 -2.31 -8.82 9.80
N ALA A 56 -1.93 -9.28 8.60
CA ALA A 56 -1.42 -10.64 8.42
C ALA A 56 0.00 -10.82 8.97
N ARG A 57 0.67 -9.71 9.34
CA ARG A 57 2.08 -9.67 9.78
C ARG A 57 3.02 -10.36 8.79
N LYS A 58 2.76 -10.17 7.50
CA LYS A 58 3.39 -10.90 6.41
C LYS A 58 4.04 -9.95 5.42
N ASP A 59 5.28 -10.24 5.06
CA ASP A 59 5.94 -9.56 3.94
C ASP A 59 5.38 -10.11 2.62
N LEU A 60 4.90 -9.21 1.77
CA LEU A 60 4.30 -9.55 0.47
C LEU A 60 5.36 -9.59 -0.64
N GLY A 61 6.52 -8.99 -0.38
CA GLY A 61 7.66 -8.97 -1.29
C GLY A 61 8.12 -7.56 -1.61
N THR A 62 8.93 -7.46 -2.65
CA THR A 62 9.44 -6.19 -3.19
C THR A 62 8.73 -5.88 -4.50
N PHE A 63 8.26 -4.64 -4.65
CA PHE A 63 7.52 -4.19 -5.83
C PHE A 63 8.10 -2.88 -6.35
N THR A 64 8.08 -2.70 -7.67
CA THR A 64 8.63 -1.50 -8.33
C THR A 64 7.51 -0.54 -8.71
N GLY A 65 7.54 0.67 -8.15
CA GLY A 65 6.67 1.79 -8.53
C GLY A 65 5.19 1.68 -8.14
N SER A 66 4.69 0.48 -7.84
CA SER A 66 3.31 0.26 -7.39
C SER A 66 3.12 -1.12 -6.76
N TYR A 67 2.04 -1.27 -6.00
CA TYR A 67 1.54 -2.56 -5.52
C TYR A 67 0.02 -2.63 -5.70
N THR A 68 -0.46 -3.77 -6.19
CA THR A 68 -1.89 -4.07 -6.32
C THR A 68 -2.26 -5.18 -5.34
N SER A 69 -3.17 -4.88 -4.41
CA SER A 69 -3.89 -5.94 -3.70
C SER A 69 -5.02 -6.43 -4.61
N PRO A 70 -5.03 -7.71 -5.03
CA PRO A 70 -5.90 -8.17 -6.11
C PRO A 70 -7.36 -8.37 -5.68
N ASN A 71 -7.61 -8.54 -4.38
CA ASN A 71 -8.93 -8.89 -3.88
C ASN A 71 -9.18 -8.29 -2.49
N ILE A 72 -9.77 -7.10 -2.46
CA ILE A 72 -10.29 -6.50 -1.23
C ILE A 72 -11.81 -6.61 -1.31
N ASP A 73 -12.39 -7.44 -0.46
CA ASP A 73 -13.85 -7.62 -0.40
C ASP A 73 -14.55 -6.30 -0.08
N HIS A 74 -15.82 -6.17 -0.48
CA HIS A 74 -16.66 -5.03 -0.14
C HIS A 74 -16.62 -4.74 1.38
N HIS A 75 -16.54 -3.45 1.72
CA HIS A 75 -16.36 -2.94 3.08
C HIS A 75 -15.12 -3.45 3.83
N ALA A 76 -14.22 -4.17 3.15
CA ALA A 76 -12.97 -4.60 3.72
C ALA A 76 -11.89 -3.53 3.53
N VAL A 77 -10.92 -3.64 4.42
CA VAL A 77 -9.74 -2.79 4.45
C VAL A 77 -8.50 -3.67 4.35
N MET A 78 -7.37 -3.10 3.96
CA MET A 78 -6.05 -3.70 4.09
C MET A 78 -5.07 -2.63 4.56
N MET A 79 -4.26 -2.94 5.57
CA MET A 79 -3.25 -2.03 6.07
C MET A 79 -1.85 -2.51 5.69
N LEU A 80 -1.14 -1.68 4.93
CA LEU A 80 0.19 -1.94 4.44
C LEU A 80 1.21 -1.03 5.10
N LYS A 81 2.44 -1.52 5.23
CA LYS A 81 3.64 -0.72 5.42
C LYS A 81 4.50 -0.85 4.17
N ILE A 82 4.85 0.28 3.55
CA ILE A 82 5.73 0.35 2.38
C ILE A 82 7.03 1.01 2.80
N THR A 83 8.12 0.25 2.76
CA THR A 83 9.43 0.69 3.24
C THR A 83 10.34 0.96 2.07
N LEU A 84 10.89 2.18 2.01
CA LEU A 84 11.91 2.55 1.04
C LEU A 84 13.11 1.62 1.15
N THR A 85 13.40 0.86 0.10
CA THR A 85 14.68 0.15 -0.01
C THR A 85 15.67 1.10 -0.67
N ASN A 86 16.40 1.85 0.16
CA ASN A 86 17.57 2.57 -0.32
C ASN A 86 18.62 1.51 -0.71
N GLU A 87 19.19 1.61 -1.92
CA GLU A 87 20.39 0.85 -2.28
C GLU A 87 21.53 1.25 -1.32
N GLY A 88 21.64 0.56 -0.20
CA GLY A 88 22.56 0.92 0.89
C GLY A 88 22.23 0.32 2.25
N THR A 89 20.98 -0.11 2.49
CA THR A 89 20.64 -0.82 3.74
C THR A 89 20.14 -2.22 3.43
N SER A 90 21.09 -3.16 3.41
CA SER A 90 20.81 -4.58 3.61
C SER A 90 20.06 -4.73 4.94
N PRO A 91 18.91 -5.43 4.99
CA PRO A 91 18.36 -5.87 6.27
C PRO A 91 19.41 -6.79 6.90
N GLY A 92 19.96 -6.38 8.03
CA GLY A 92 20.96 -7.14 8.76
C GLY A 92 20.44 -8.52 9.17
N VAL A 93 21.34 -9.49 9.04
CA VAL A 93 21.37 -10.81 9.69
C VAL A 93 20.82 -10.84 11.11
#